data_AF-A0A8J2JEC1-F1
#
_entry.id   AF-A0A8J2JEC1-F1
#
_cell.length_a   1.000
_cell.length_b   1.000
_cell.length_c   1.000
_cell.angle_alpha   90.00
_cell.angle_beta   90.00
_cell.angle_gamma   90.00
#
_symmetry.space_group_name_H-M   'P 1'
#
loop_
_entity.id
_entity.type
_entity.pdbx_description
1 polymer ?
#
loop_
_entity_poly.entity_id
_entity_poly.type
_entity_poly.pdbx_seq_one_letter_code
_entity_poly.pdbx_strand_id
1 'polypeptide(L)'
;MFYFTKSVKRGRKVKMGKQKGEKKKSAINEVLSRVYTVNLHKRLHGIRFKRRAPRAVTEIRKFAMQQMGTPDVRIDESVNKKVWSKGVRNVPFRLRIKLERRRNDDEDSVHKLYTIVTYVHVEKYKGLSTLNAESKFPLWTVS
;
A
#
# COMPACT_ATOMS: atom_id res chain seq x y z
N MET A 1 -69.31 23.48 -15.23
CA MET A 1 -68.87 22.33 -14.42
C MET A 1 -67.56 21.83 -15.01
N PHE A 2 -66.47 21.84 -14.27
CA PHE A 2 -65.29 20.95 -14.35
C PHE A 2 -64.08 21.63 -13.69
N TYR A 3 -63.88 21.28 -12.43
CA TYR A 3 -62.71 21.56 -11.63
C TYR A 3 -61.52 20.79 -12.19
N PHE A 4 -60.35 21.43 -12.34
CA PHE A 4 -59.08 20.70 -12.42
C PHE A 4 -57.98 21.41 -11.64
N THR A 5 -57.31 20.63 -10.81
CA THR A 5 -56.59 21.02 -9.59
C THR A 5 -55.14 21.45 -9.84
N LYS A 6 -54.66 22.50 -9.17
CA LYS A 6 -53.22 22.87 -9.13
C LYS A 6 -52.40 21.79 -8.42
N SER A 7 -51.49 21.14 -9.14
CA SER A 7 -50.54 20.16 -8.60
C SER A 7 -49.32 20.87 -7.98
N VAL A 8 -49.18 20.80 -6.66
CA VAL A 8 -48.02 21.30 -5.90
C VAL A 8 -46.92 20.22 -5.90
N LYS A 9 -45.84 20.45 -6.67
CA LYS A 9 -44.64 19.59 -6.61
C LYS A 9 -43.84 19.89 -5.34
N ARG A 10 -43.96 19.03 -4.32
CA ARG A 10 -43.11 19.04 -3.12
C ARG A 10 -41.66 18.65 -3.50
N GLY A 11 -40.71 19.56 -3.30
CA GLY A 11 -39.27 19.31 -3.49
C GLY A 11 -38.73 18.27 -2.50
N ARG A 12 -37.93 17.32 -3.00
CA ARG A 12 -37.20 16.33 -2.17
C ARG A 12 -36.06 17.03 -1.42
N LYS A 13 -36.12 17.08 -0.09
CA LYS A 13 -34.98 17.45 0.77
C LYS A 13 -33.90 16.35 0.69
N VAL A 14 -32.70 16.71 0.21
CA VAL A 14 -31.51 15.85 0.29
C VAL A 14 -30.96 15.92 1.72
N LYS A 15 -30.90 14.78 2.41
CA LYS A 15 -30.25 14.67 3.72
C LYS A 15 -28.73 14.61 3.53
N MET A 16 -28.03 15.68 3.93
CA MET A 16 -26.57 15.72 4.03
C MET A 16 -26.10 14.72 5.10
N GLY A 17 -25.21 13.80 4.73
CA GLY A 17 -24.65 12.78 5.62
C GLY A 17 -23.76 13.39 6.70
N LYS A 18 -23.85 12.85 7.91
CA LYS A 18 -23.09 13.23 9.11
C LYS A 18 -21.59 12.98 8.88
N GLN A 19 -20.77 14.04 8.83
CA GLN A 19 -19.31 13.91 8.78
C GLN A 19 -18.81 13.25 10.08
N LYS A 20 -18.19 12.08 9.93
CA LYS A 20 -17.64 11.29 11.04
C LYS A 20 -16.30 11.93 11.42
N GLY A 21 -16.20 12.49 12.62
CA GLY A 21 -15.00 13.18 13.09
C GLY A 21 -13.73 12.33 12.97
N GLU A 22 -12.68 12.92 12.40
CA GLU A 22 -11.38 12.28 12.25
C GLU A 22 -10.72 12.09 13.63
N LYS A 23 -10.60 10.84 14.05
CA LYS A 23 -9.76 10.50 15.22
C LYS A 23 -8.31 10.84 14.87
N LYS A 24 -7.69 11.71 15.66
CA LYS A 24 -6.27 12.09 15.53
C LYS A 24 -5.41 10.81 15.55
N LYS A 25 -4.72 10.52 14.45
CA LYS A 25 -3.78 9.39 14.36
C LYS A 25 -2.53 9.75 15.17
N SER A 26 -2.06 8.85 16.03
CA SER A 26 -0.87 9.06 16.87
C SER A 26 0.44 9.06 16.05
N ALA A 27 1.48 9.77 16.52
CA ALA A 27 2.78 9.85 15.85
C ALA A 27 3.45 8.49 15.62
N ILE A 28 3.20 7.51 16.51
CA ILE A 28 3.66 6.11 16.36
C ILE A 28 3.00 5.44 15.16
N ASN A 29 1.76 5.81 14.83
CA ASN A 29 1.15 5.32 13.60
C ASN A 29 1.83 5.91 12.37
N GLU A 30 2.55 7.04 12.44
CA GLU A 30 3.14 7.68 11.26
C GLU A 30 4.35 6.91 10.73
N VAL A 31 5.27 6.50 11.60
CA VAL A 31 6.43 5.69 11.22
C VAL A 31 6.09 4.22 11.42
N LEU A 32 6.04 3.46 10.32
CA LEU A 32 5.62 2.07 10.34
C LEU A 32 6.59 1.21 9.54
N SER A 33 7.04 0.12 10.13
CA SER A 33 7.77 -0.94 9.41
C SER A 33 7.04 -2.26 9.51
N ARG A 34 6.81 -2.91 8.36
CA ARG A 34 6.11 -4.19 8.28
C ARG A 34 6.73 -5.08 7.22
N VAL A 35 6.79 -6.37 7.49
CA VAL A 35 7.26 -7.37 6.53
C VAL A 35 6.08 -8.17 6.01
N TYR A 36 5.89 -8.14 4.71
CA TYR A 36 4.79 -8.79 4.00
C TYR A 36 5.30 -9.85 3.01
N THR A 37 4.47 -10.86 2.78
CA THR A 37 4.64 -11.76 1.61
C THR A 37 3.64 -11.36 0.53
N VAL A 38 4.13 -10.88 -0.61
CA VAL A 38 3.31 -10.58 -1.78
C VAL A 38 3.12 -11.84 -2.60
N ASN A 39 1.87 -12.22 -2.88
CA ASN A 39 1.55 -13.26 -3.85
C ASN A 39 1.47 -12.65 -5.25
N LEU A 40 2.57 -12.72 -6.00
CA LEU A 40 2.66 -12.23 -7.37
C LEU A 40 1.99 -13.17 -8.37
N HIS A 41 1.93 -14.47 -8.08
CA HIS A 41 1.29 -15.44 -8.96
C HIS A 41 -0.19 -15.12 -9.19
N LYS A 42 -0.93 -14.80 -8.11
CA LYS A 42 -2.34 -14.40 -8.21
C LYS A 42 -2.53 -13.07 -8.95
N ARG A 43 -1.63 -12.11 -8.72
CA ARG A 43 -1.70 -10.76 -9.32
C ARG A 43 -1.33 -10.73 -10.80
N LEU A 44 -0.50 -11.68 -11.25
CA LEU A 44 0.00 -11.77 -12.62
C LEU A 44 -0.71 -12.85 -13.45
N HIS A 45 -1.83 -13.38 -12.95
CA HIS A 45 -2.61 -14.38 -13.65
C HIS A 45 -3.23 -13.80 -14.94
N GLY A 46 -3.17 -14.55 -16.04
CA GLY A 46 -3.73 -14.13 -17.34
C GLY A 46 -2.97 -13.03 -18.08
N ILE A 47 -1.79 -12.61 -17.61
CA ILE A 47 -1.02 -11.53 -18.23
C ILE A 47 -0.07 -12.07 -19.30
N ARG A 48 0.01 -11.36 -20.44
CA ARG A 48 0.97 -11.66 -21.52
C ARG A 48 2.40 -11.71 -20.99
N PHE A 49 3.17 -12.73 -21.37
CA PHE A 49 4.50 -13.00 -20.83
C PHE A 49 5.47 -11.82 -20.90
N LYS A 50 5.48 -11.07 -22.01
CA LYS A 50 6.35 -9.89 -22.20
C LYS A 50 6.06 -8.74 -21.21
N ARG A 51 4.91 -8.75 -20.54
CA ARG A 51 4.49 -7.70 -19.59
C ARG A 51 4.49 -8.16 -18.13
N ARG A 52 4.89 -9.40 -17.82
CA ARG A 52 4.79 -9.94 -16.45
C ARG A 52 5.70 -9.25 -15.45
N ALA A 53 7.01 -9.17 -15.70
CA ALA A 53 7.95 -8.47 -14.83
C ALA A 53 7.64 -6.98 -14.63
N PRO A 54 7.41 -6.16 -15.69
CA PRO A 54 7.08 -4.75 -15.49
C PRO A 54 5.76 -4.59 -14.72
N ARG A 55 4.77 -5.45 -15.00
CA ARG A 55 3.51 -5.43 -14.24
C ARG A 55 3.71 -5.85 -12.79
N ALA A 56 4.62 -6.77 -12.50
CA ALA A 56 4.92 -7.18 -11.13
C ALA A 56 5.40 -5.99 -10.29
N VAL A 57 6.29 -5.16 -10.84
CA VAL A 57 6.77 -3.93 -10.18
C VAL A 57 5.60 -2.96 -9.93
N THR A 58 4.72 -2.76 -10.91
CA THR A 58 3.51 -1.93 -10.75
C THR A 58 2.57 -2.48 -9.65
N GLU A 59 2.38 -3.80 -9.60
CA GLU A 59 1.51 -4.44 -8.61
C GLU A 59 2.13 -4.43 -7.20
N ILE A 60 3.46 -4.47 -7.08
CA ILE A 60 4.18 -4.27 -5.82
C ILE A 60 4.00 -2.84 -5.33
N ARG A 61 4.13 -1.85 -6.23
CA ARG A 61 3.86 -0.44 -5.90
C ARG A 61 2.42 -0.27 -5.40
N LYS A 62 1.44 -0.79 -6.13
CA LYS A 62 0.03 -0.75 -5.74
C LYS A 62 -0.22 -1.42 -4.39
N PHE A 63 0.44 -2.54 -4.12
CA PHE A 63 0.35 -3.21 -2.82
C PHE A 63 0.89 -2.33 -1.68
N ALA A 64 2.06 -1.72 -1.87
CA ALA A 64 2.66 -0.84 -0.88
C ALA A 64 1.78 0.39 -0.59
N MET A 65 1.24 1.03 -1.65
CA MET A 65 0.29 2.13 -1.52
C MET A 65 -0.94 1.73 -0.70
N GLN A 66 -1.51 0.55 -0.96
CA GLN A 66 -2.70 0.06 -0.25
C GLN A 66 -2.42 -0.27 1.22
N GLN A 67 -1.26 -0.85 1.55
CA GLN A 67 -0.92 -1.25 2.92
C GLN A 67 -0.48 -0.08 3.79
N MET A 68 0.31 0.85 3.23
CA MET A 68 0.90 1.97 3.97
C MET A 68 0.10 3.27 3.83
N GLY A 69 -0.80 3.36 2.85
CA GLY A 69 -1.63 4.55 2.61
C GLY A 69 -0.86 5.77 2.14
N THR A 70 0.34 5.60 1.58
CA THR A 70 1.14 6.70 1.00
C THR A 70 1.06 6.68 -0.53
N PRO A 71 0.91 7.83 -1.18
CA PRO A 71 1.00 7.93 -2.64
C PRO A 71 2.44 7.79 -3.15
N ASP A 72 3.43 8.35 -2.42
CA ASP A 72 4.85 8.17 -2.75
C ASP A 72 5.35 6.79 -2.26
N VAL A 73 5.82 6.00 -3.22
CA VAL A 73 6.39 4.67 -3.01
C VAL A 73 7.66 4.54 -3.84
N ARG A 74 8.77 4.34 -3.15
CA ARG A 74 10.10 4.17 -3.71
C ARG A 74 10.48 2.70 -3.60
N ILE A 75 10.72 2.07 -4.76
CA ILE A 75 11.10 0.66 -4.84
C ILE A 75 12.61 0.59 -4.86
N ASP A 76 13.19 -0.16 -3.93
CA ASP A 76 14.62 -0.37 -3.88
C ASP A 76 15.11 -1.25 -5.05
N GLU A 77 16.38 -1.11 -5.40
CA GLU A 77 17.01 -1.87 -6.46
C GLU A 77 17.01 -3.38 -6.17
N SER A 78 17.13 -3.78 -4.90
CA SER A 78 17.09 -5.19 -4.48
C SER A 78 15.80 -5.90 -4.91
N VAL A 79 14.67 -5.20 -4.81
CA VAL A 79 13.36 -5.70 -5.25
C VAL A 79 13.35 -5.85 -6.76
N ASN A 80 13.88 -4.86 -7.48
CA ASN A 80 13.95 -4.90 -8.95
C ASN A 80 14.83 -6.07 -9.42
N LYS A 81 16.05 -6.20 -8.89
CA LYS A 81 16.96 -7.33 -9.16
C LYS A 81 16.26 -8.67 -8.94
N LYS A 82 15.52 -8.82 -7.84
CA LYS A 82 14.81 -10.08 -7.56
C LYS A 82 13.67 -10.36 -8.54
N VAL A 83 12.87 -9.35 -8.86
CA VAL A 83 11.75 -9.49 -9.82
C VAL A 83 12.25 -9.88 -11.21
N TRP A 84 13.38 -9.31 -11.64
CA TRP A 84 13.96 -9.52 -12.96
C TRP A 84 14.99 -10.67 -13.02
N SER A 85 15.32 -11.31 -11.90
CA SER A 85 16.35 -12.36 -11.80
C SER A 85 16.21 -13.53 -12.77
N LYS A 86 14.98 -13.88 -13.18
CA LYS A 86 14.69 -14.98 -14.14
C LYS A 86 14.14 -14.46 -15.48
N GLY A 87 14.36 -13.18 -15.78
CA GLY A 87 13.86 -12.50 -16.97
C GLY A 87 12.37 -12.13 -16.92
N VAL A 88 11.84 -11.69 -18.05
CA VAL A 88 10.51 -11.04 -18.12
C VAL A 88 9.33 -11.98 -17.85
N ARG A 89 9.46 -13.27 -18.18
CA ARG A 89 8.37 -14.26 -18.11
C ARG A 89 8.25 -14.89 -16.72
N ASN A 90 9.37 -15.21 -16.09
CA ASN A 90 9.45 -16.12 -14.94
C ASN A 90 9.59 -15.38 -13.61
N VAL A 91 8.67 -14.44 -13.36
CA VAL A 91 8.63 -13.68 -12.10
C VAL A 91 8.43 -14.63 -10.91
N PRO A 92 9.11 -14.42 -9.76
CA PRO A 92 8.87 -15.19 -8.55
C PRO A 92 7.39 -15.21 -8.15
N PHE A 93 6.86 -16.38 -7.75
CA PHE A 93 5.45 -16.51 -7.38
C PHE A 93 5.09 -15.78 -6.08
N ARG A 94 6.02 -15.79 -5.14
CA ARG A 94 5.92 -15.07 -3.87
C ARG A 94 7.19 -14.26 -3.66
N LEU A 95 7.04 -13.07 -3.09
CA LEU A 95 8.14 -12.19 -2.76
C LEU A 95 7.95 -11.68 -1.34
N ARG A 96 8.96 -11.86 -0.48
CA ARG A 96 8.97 -11.26 0.86
C ARG A 96 9.56 -9.87 0.73
N ILE A 97 8.80 -8.87 1.14
CA ILE A 97 9.20 -7.46 1.09
C ILE A 97 9.03 -6.84 2.48
N LYS A 98 9.93 -5.93 2.80
CA LYS A 98 9.80 -5.04 3.96
C LYS A 98 9.33 -3.69 3.43
N LEU A 99 8.26 -3.17 4.04
CA LEU A 99 7.72 -1.85 3.80
C LEU A 99 8.09 -0.98 4.99
N GLU A 100 8.73 0.14 4.71
CA GLU A 100 9.07 1.14 5.71
C GLU A 100 8.49 2.47 5.30
N ARG A 101 7.59 3.01 6.11
CA ARG A 101 7.10 4.37 5.93
C ARG A 101 7.93 5.31 6.78
N ARG A 102 8.60 6.25 6.11
CA ARG A 102 9.48 7.25 6.71
C ARG A 102 8.93 8.65 6.46
N ARG A 103 9.32 9.61 7.31
CA ARG A 103 9.10 11.03 7.06
C ARG A 103 10.09 11.51 6.02
N ASN A 104 9.62 12.39 5.14
CA ASN A 104 10.50 13.08 4.21
C ASN A 104 11.08 14.32 4.86
N ASP A 105 12.39 14.51 4.71
CA ASP A 105 13.10 15.67 5.25
C ASP A 105 13.19 16.81 4.22
N ASP A 106 12.85 16.55 2.94
CA ASP A 106 12.85 17.56 1.89
C ASP A 106 11.60 18.46 1.96
N GLU A 107 11.81 19.77 2.16
CA GLU A 107 10.74 20.77 2.27
C GLU A 107 9.93 20.95 0.97
N ASP A 108 10.52 20.69 -0.20
CA ASP A 108 9.88 20.83 -1.52
C ASP A 108 8.92 19.67 -1.88
N SER A 109 8.83 18.65 -1.03
CA SER A 109 8.04 17.46 -1.34
C SER A 109 6.55 17.66 -1.04
N VAL A 110 5.69 17.34 -2.02
CA VAL A 110 4.22 17.41 -1.90
C VAL A 110 3.70 16.47 -0.80
N HIS A 111 4.45 15.41 -0.48
CA HIS A 111 4.05 14.37 0.47
C HIS A 111 5.03 14.28 1.63
N LYS A 112 4.52 14.50 2.85
CA LYS A 112 5.28 14.41 4.11
C LYS A 112 5.82 13.01 4.44
N LEU A 113 5.21 11.97 3.86
CA LEU A 113 5.53 10.57 4.13
C LEU A 113 5.76 9.84 2.81
N TYR A 114 6.80 9.02 2.78
CA TYR A 114 7.07 8.11 1.67
C TYR A 114 7.29 6.69 2.19
N THR A 115 7.02 5.71 1.33
CA THR A 115 7.28 4.30 1.65
C THR A 115 8.45 3.78 0.83
N ILE A 116 9.45 3.21 1.51
CA ILE A 116 10.52 2.44 0.90
C ILE A 116 10.12 0.96 0.89
N VAL A 117 10.32 0.30 -0.25
CA VAL A 117 10.11 -1.15 -0.40
C VAL A 117 11.46 -1.82 -0.58
N THR A 118 11.84 -2.70 0.35
CA THR A 118 13.09 -3.48 0.28
C THR A 118 12.80 -4.97 0.19
N TYR A 119 13.68 -5.72 -0.48
CA TYR A 119 13.58 -7.17 -0.57
C TYR A 119 14.13 -7.83 0.69
N VAL A 120 13.42 -8.83 1.22
CA VAL A 120 13.91 -9.67 2.31
C VAL A 120 14.19 -11.05 1.75
N HIS A 121 15.45 -11.49 1.85
CA HIS A 121 15.82 -12.83 1.46
C HIS A 121 15.25 -13.84 2.46
N VAL A 122 14.62 -14.88 1.94
CA VAL A 122 14.00 -15.95 2.72
C VAL A 122 14.10 -17.24 1.92
N GLU A 123 14.55 -18.31 2.57
CA GLU A 123 14.64 -19.64 1.96
C GLU A 123 13.27 -20.31 1.81
N LYS A 124 12.43 -20.24 2.85
CA LYS A 124 11.11 -20.91 2.90
C LYS A 124 9.98 -19.92 3.20
N TYR A 125 8.92 -19.94 2.37
CA TYR A 125 7.76 -19.05 2.51
C TYR A 125 6.59 -19.64 3.36
N LYS A 126 6.74 -20.85 3.88
CA LYS A 126 5.70 -21.53 4.68
C LYS A 126 5.71 -20.99 6.11
N GLY A 127 4.53 -20.76 6.69
CA GLY A 127 4.39 -20.29 8.07
C GLY A 127 4.70 -18.81 8.31
N LEU A 128 5.12 -18.06 7.28
CA LEU A 128 5.42 -16.63 7.43
C LEU A 128 4.15 -15.78 7.29
N SER A 129 3.66 -15.28 8.41
CA SER A 129 2.61 -14.25 8.49
C SER A 129 3.19 -12.84 8.29
N THR A 130 2.32 -11.83 8.28
CA THR A 130 2.75 -10.44 8.30
C THR A 130 3.40 -10.13 9.65
N LEU A 131 4.60 -9.56 9.63
CA LEU A 131 5.28 -9.13 10.85
C LEU A 131 5.22 -7.61 10.95
N ASN A 132 4.78 -7.10 12.10
CA ASN A 132 5.01 -5.70 12.45
C ASN A 132 6.44 -5.63 12.97
N ALA A 133 7.35 -5.07 12.16
CA ALA A 133 8.67 -4.74 12.66
C ALA A 133 8.47 -3.47 13.50
N GLU A 134 8.22 -3.62 14.80
CA GLU A 134 8.34 -2.47 15.69
C GLU A 134 9.81 -2.03 15.61
N SER A 135 10.04 -0.76 15.27
CA SER A 135 11.31 -0.09 15.51
C SER A 135 11.48 0.08 17.03
N LYS A 136 11.58 -1.03 17.75
CA LYS A 136 12.06 -1.05 19.12
C LYS A 136 13.57 -0.94 19.03
N PHE A 137 14.08 0.28 19.09
CA PHE A 137 15.27 0.44 19.91
C PHE A 137 14.91 -0.11 21.28
N PRO A 138 15.62 -1.11 21.81
CA PRO A 138 15.38 -1.51 23.18
C PRO A 138 15.63 -0.30 24.09
N LEU A 139 14.61 0.12 24.84
CA LEU A 139 14.69 1.14 25.88
C LEU A 139 15.61 0.74 27.05
N TRP A 140 16.39 -0.34 26.94
CA TRP A 140 17.41 -0.76 27.91
C TRP A 140 18.84 -0.39 27.51
N THR A 141 19.08 0.21 26.33
CA THR A 141 20.45 0.61 25.91
C THR A 141 20.88 1.98 26.47
N VAL A 142 20.18 2.49 27.49
CA VAL A 142 20.64 3.57 28.35
C VAL A 142 20.66 3.00 29.77
N SER A 143 21.81 2.51 30.17
CA SER A 143 22.18 2.17 31.55
C SER A 143 23.66 2.50 31.69
#